data_AF-S3CGT1-F1
#
_entry.id   AF-S3CGT1-F1
#
_cell.length_a   1.000
_cell.length_b   1.000
_cell.length_c   1.000
_cell.angle_alpha   90.00
_cell.angle_beta   90.00
_cell.angle_gamma   90.00
#
_symmetry.space_group_name_H-M   'P 1'
#
loop_
_entity.id
_entity.type
_entity.pdbx_description
1 polymer ?
#
loop_
_entity_poly.entity_id
_entity_poly.type
_entity_poly.pdbx_seq_one_letter_code
_entity_poly.pdbx_strand_id
1 'polypeptide(L)'
;MKLKLIERIKLTKELVDGEHFFSVGYCEAIETHLMKVFVSWVAGYERYYRISADDYALFEEDRPAFYELYKNELGEDNECFTQKFMGSQALRDYDGRKNFQMCYSSKEINPSGPYAYCNGVLYIQILWDKGTVYVPPFQKVKTANGEWDYPLRKDCYIEKDPEGKDLCFCLKSNLIN
;
A
#
# COMPACT_ATOMS: atom_id res chain seq x y z
N MET A 1 -18.52 -1.83 6.84
CA MET A 1 -17.04 -1.80 6.99
C MET A 1 -16.65 -0.37 7.30
N LYS A 2 -15.72 -0.08 8.24
CA LYS A 2 -15.43 1.31 8.62
C LYS A 2 -14.11 1.79 8.03
N LEU A 3 -14.19 2.73 7.10
CA LEU A 3 -13.03 3.44 6.56
C LEU A 3 -12.49 4.43 7.61
N LYS A 4 -11.17 4.46 7.78
CA LYS A 4 -10.47 5.43 8.63
C LYS A 4 -9.50 6.24 7.77
N LEU A 5 -9.57 7.57 7.85
CA LEU A 5 -8.62 8.43 7.13
C LEU A 5 -7.33 8.57 7.94
N ILE A 6 -6.19 8.33 7.30
CA ILE A 6 -4.86 8.34 7.91
C ILE A 6 -3.96 9.26 7.10
N GLU A 7 -3.56 10.39 7.69
CA GLU A 7 -2.69 11.35 6.99
C GLU A 7 -1.25 10.84 6.83
N ARG A 8 -0.72 10.21 7.88
CA ARG A 8 0.67 9.75 7.93
C ARG A 8 0.77 8.48 8.75
N ILE A 9 1.59 7.55 8.27
CA ILE A 9 2.00 6.37 9.04
C ILE A 9 3.14 6.77 9.96
N LYS A 10 2.99 6.47 11.25
CA LYS A 10 4.01 6.66 12.28
C LYS A 10 4.14 5.39 13.09
N LEU A 11 5.38 4.99 13.37
CA LEU A 11 5.67 3.86 14.23
C LEU A 11 5.96 4.33 15.65
N THR A 12 5.53 3.52 16.61
CA THR A 12 5.93 3.55 18.01
C THR A 12 6.73 2.29 18.30
N LYS A 13 7.64 2.36 19.28
CA LYS A 13 8.59 1.27 19.59
C LYS A 13 9.31 0.80 18.31
N GLU A 14 9.84 1.76 17.56
CA GLU A 14 10.42 1.49 16.25
C GLU A 14 11.81 0.86 16.40
N LEU A 15 12.00 -0.31 15.80
CA LEU A 15 13.30 -0.96 15.63
C LEU A 15 13.76 -0.73 14.19
N VAL A 16 14.94 -0.14 14.03
CA VAL A 16 15.47 0.26 12.71
C VAL A 16 16.57 -0.70 12.27
N ASP A 17 16.51 -1.10 11.00
CA ASP A 17 17.56 -1.80 10.28
C ASP A 17 18.14 -0.88 9.20
N GLY A 18 19.26 -0.24 9.51
CA GLY A 18 19.92 0.68 8.59
C GLY A 18 20.63 -0.01 7.42
N GLU A 19 20.99 -1.28 7.57
CA GLU A 19 21.69 -2.05 6.52
C GLU A 19 20.73 -2.47 5.41
N HIS A 20 19.52 -2.89 5.80
CA HIS A 20 18.48 -3.34 4.89
C HIS A 20 17.41 -2.27 4.60
N PHE A 21 17.64 -1.03 5.04
CA PHE A 21 16.78 0.13 4.78
C PHE A 21 15.31 -0.06 5.18
N PHE A 22 15.05 -0.65 6.34
CA PHE A 22 13.67 -0.80 6.84
C PHE A 22 13.57 -0.56 8.35
N SER A 23 12.34 -0.45 8.84
CA SER A 23 12.04 -0.47 10.26
C SER A 23 10.75 -1.23 10.54
N VAL A 24 10.62 -1.73 11.77
CA VAL A 24 9.41 -2.40 12.27
C VAL A 24 8.91 -1.73 13.54
N GLY A 25 7.60 -1.78 13.78
CA GLY A 25 7.00 -1.15 14.96
C GLY A 25 5.49 -1.15 14.91
N TYR A 26 4.87 -0.55 15.93
CA TYR A 26 3.42 -0.48 16.07
C TYR A 26 2.87 0.85 15.59
N CYS A 27 1.85 0.85 14.75
CA CYS A 27 1.16 2.05 14.30
C CYS A 27 -0.19 2.20 14.98
N GLU A 28 -0.26 3.09 15.97
CA GLU A 28 -1.47 3.44 16.73
C GLU A 28 -2.64 3.87 15.81
N ALA A 29 -2.34 4.54 14.70
CA ALA A 29 -3.38 5.06 13.81
C ALA A 29 -4.15 3.94 13.09
N ILE A 30 -3.56 2.76 12.91
CA ILE A 30 -4.20 1.60 12.26
C ILE A 30 -4.17 0.34 13.12
N GLU A 31 -3.75 0.49 14.39
CA GLU A 31 -3.79 -0.50 15.46
C GLU A 31 -3.10 -1.83 15.11
N THR A 32 -2.00 -1.78 14.35
CA THR A 32 -1.24 -2.98 13.94
C THR A 32 0.26 -2.74 13.92
N HIS A 33 1.02 -3.83 14.03
CA HIS A 33 2.44 -3.82 13.67
C HIS A 33 2.58 -3.72 12.15
N LEU A 34 3.61 -3.00 11.71
CA LEU A 34 3.99 -2.90 10.31
C LEU A 34 5.49 -2.76 10.13
N MET A 35 5.96 -3.18 8.97
CA MET A 35 7.30 -2.94 8.45
C MET A 35 7.24 -1.78 7.45
N LYS A 36 8.07 -0.77 7.64
CA LYS A 36 8.32 0.32 6.69
C LYS A 36 9.61 0.03 5.94
N VAL A 37 9.52 -0.22 4.65
CA VAL A 37 10.69 -0.38 3.78
C VAL A 37 10.95 0.93 3.05
N PHE A 38 12.15 1.48 3.18
CA PHE A 38 12.57 2.66 2.47
C PHE A 38 13.07 2.27 1.07
N VAL A 39 12.42 2.81 0.04
CA VAL A 39 12.81 2.63 -1.35
C VAL A 39 13.62 3.84 -1.81
N SER A 40 14.93 3.64 -1.99
CA SER A 40 15.85 4.68 -2.48
C SER A 40 15.70 4.91 -3.99
N TRP A 41 14.61 5.55 -4.39
CA TRP A 41 14.44 6.13 -5.75
C TRP A 41 14.72 7.65 -5.71
N VAL A 42 14.58 8.36 -6.84
CA VAL A 42 14.86 9.81 -7.05
C VAL A 42 14.50 10.76 -5.88
N ALA A 43 13.49 10.46 -5.05
CA ALA A 43 13.14 11.25 -3.87
C ALA A 43 13.06 10.44 -2.55
N GLY A 44 13.30 9.13 -2.59
CA GLY A 44 13.00 8.23 -1.47
C GLY A 44 11.49 8.13 -1.18
N TYR A 45 10.99 6.95 -0.84
CA TYR A 45 9.63 6.81 -0.32
C TYR A 45 9.50 5.53 0.49
N GLU A 46 8.48 5.45 1.33
CA GLU A 46 8.22 4.27 2.16
C GLU A 46 7.12 3.39 1.55
N ARG A 47 7.36 2.08 1.58
CA ARG A 47 6.36 1.02 1.42
C ARG A 47 6.01 0.43 2.77
N TYR A 48 4.73 0.12 2.97
CA TYR A 48 4.19 -0.38 4.24
C TYR A 48 3.73 -1.83 4.07
N TYR A 49 4.24 -2.70 4.92
CA TYR A 49 3.88 -4.12 4.94
C TYR A 49 3.31 -4.51 6.30
N ARG A 50 2.26 -5.30 6.30
CA ARG A 50 1.69 -5.87 7.51
C ARG A 50 2.65 -6.92 8.06
N ILE A 51 2.91 -6.83 9.36
CA ILE A 51 3.59 -7.87 10.14
C ILE A 51 2.74 -8.20 11.38
N SER A 52 2.90 -9.39 11.93
CA SER A 52 2.28 -9.78 13.19
C SER A 52 3.09 -9.30 14.40
N ALA A 53 2.53 -9.42 15.60
CA ALA A 53 3.30 -9.19 16.84
C ALA A 53 4.42 -10.22 17.00
N ASP A 54 4.19 -11.46 16.56
CA ASP A 54 5.19 -12.53 16.59
C ASP A 54 6.34 -12.24 15.62
N ASP A 55 6.04 -11.68 14.44
CA ASP A 55 7.09 -11.24 13.50
C ASP A 55 7.92 -10.08 14.06
N TYR A 56 7.29 -9.16 14.79
CA TYR A 56 8.02 -8.08 15.47
C TYR A 56 8.95 -8.65 16.55
N ALA A 57 8.48 -9.60 17.36
CA ALA A 57 9.32 -10.29 18.35
C ALA A 57 10.45 -11.10 17.68
N LEU A 58 10.16 -11.76 16.56
CA LEU A 58 11.15 -12.46 15.75
C LEU A 58 12.26 -11.53 15.29
N PHE A 59 11.94 -10.30 14.87
CA PHE A 59 12.97 -9.32 14.50
C PHE A 59 13.85 -8.89 15.67
N GLU A 60 13.31 -8.87 16.89
CA GLU A 60 14.08 -8.56 18.11
C GLU A 60 14.98 -9.72 18.54
N GLU A 61 14.51 -10.96 18.39
CA GLU A 61 15.19 -12.17 18.90
C GLU A 61 16.09 -12.87 17.87
N ASP A 62 15.67 -12.95 16.60
CA ASP A 62 16.35 -13.67 15.50
C ASP A 62 16.14 -12.95 14.15
N ARG A 63 16.99 -11.94 13.90
CA ARG A 63 16.98 -11.16 12.66
C ARG A 63 17.16 -12.00 11.39
N PRO A 64 18.13 -12.94 11.31
CA PRO A 64 18.26 -13.81 10.13
C PRO A 64 16.96 -14.54 9.76
N ALA A 65 16.23 -15.09 10.73
CA ALA A 65 14.95 -15.74 10.48
C ALA A 65 13.89 -14.75 9.95
N PHE A 66 13.85 -13.53 10.49
CA PHE A 66 12.98 -12.47 9.98
C PHE A 66 13.31 -12.09 8.53
N TYR A 67 14.59 -11.92 8.19
CA TYR A 67 15.00 -11.57 6.82
C TYR A 67 14.57 -12.65 5.81
N GLU A 68 14.71 -13.93 6.16
CA GLU A 68 14.26 -15.02 5.29
C GLU A 68 12.73 -15.02 5.11
N LEU A 69 11.97 -14.75 6.18
CA LEU A 69 10.51 -14.66 6.14
C LEU A 69 9.99 -13.49 5.27
N TYR A 70 10.74 -12.39 5.24
CA TYR A 70 10.40 -11.15 4.53
C TYR A 70 11.26 -10.88 3.30
N LYS A 71 12.01 -11.87 2.80
CA LYS A 71 12.97 -11.71 1.70
C LYS A 71 12.35 -11.14 0.42
N ASN A 72 11.07 -11.43 0.15
CA ASN A 72 10.38 -10.92 -1.03
C ASN A 72 9.98 -9.44 -0.86
N GLU A 73 9.63 -9.05 0.36
CA GLU A 73 9.30 -7.66 0.69
C GLU A 73 10.55 -6.78 0.79
N LEU A 74 11.70 -7.36 1.13
CA LEU A 74 13.02 -6.70 1.26
C LEU A 74 13.87 -6.77 -0.02
N GLY A 75 13.56 -7.69 -0.94
CA GLY A 75 14.34 -7.93 -2.15
C GLY A 75 14.21 -6.85 -3.23
N GLU A 76 15.19 -6.80 -4.13
CA GLU A 76 15.27 -5.81 -5.21
C GLU A 76 14.33 -6.09 -6.40
N ASP A 77 13.87 -7.33 -6.55
CA ASP A 77 13.18 -7.82 -7.76
C ASP A 77 11.77 -7.22 -8.01
N ASN A 78 11.31 -6.29 -7.16
CA ASN A 78 10.04 -5.56 -7.31
C ASN A 78 8.78 -6.45 -7.50
N GLU A 79 8.88 -7.76 -7.27
CA GLU A 79 7.73 -8.65 -7.03
C GLU A 79 7.18 -8.49 -5.60
N CYS A 80 7.67 -7.49 -4.86
CA CYS A 80 7.37 -7.13 -3.48
C CYS A 80 5.92 -6.70 -3.21
N PHE A 81 4.97 -6.98 -4.10
CA PHE A 81 3.56 -6.59 -4.00
C PHE A 81 2.69 -7.74 -3.48
N THR A 82 3.17 -8.41 -2.42
CA THR A 82 2.48 -9.54 -1.81
C THR A 82 1.18 -9.11 -1.11
N GLN A 83 0.39 -10.05 -0.60
CA GLN A 83 -0.79 -9.72 0.22
C GLN A 83 -0.45 -8.96 1.51
N LYS A 84 0.82 -8.96 1.95
CA LYS A 84 1.27 -8.16 3.10
C LYS A 84 1.39 -6.68 2.75
N PHE A 85 1.52 -6.32 1.46
CA PHE A 85 1.69 -4.93 1.04
C PHE A 85 0.43 -4.12 1.30
N MET A 86 0.50 -3.21 2.25
CA MET A 86 -0.64 -2.41 2.70
C MET A 86 -0.82 -1.15 1.86
N GLY A 87 0.27 -0.55 1.40
CA GLY A 87 0.27 0.72 0.69
C GLY A 87 1.64 1.39 0.72
N SER A 88 1.73 2.55 0.08
CA SER A 88 2.98 3.28 -0.13
C SER A 88 2.73 4.78 -0.22
N GLN A 89 3.76 5.57 0.02
CA GLN A 89 3.74 7.01 -0.23
C GLN A 89 3.74 7.36 -1.73
N ALA A 90 4.14 6.42 -2.60
CA ALA A 90 4.26 6.65 -4.03
C ALA A 90 3.07 6.09 -4.81
N LEU A 91 2.38 6.95 -5.56
CA LEU A 91 1.25 6.57 -6.44
C LEU A 91 1.55 5.48 -7.46
N ARG A 92 2.83 5.28 -7.82
CA ARG A 92 3.25 4.24 -8.76
C ARG A 92 3.04 2.81 -8.23
N ASP A 93 2.95 2.66 -6.92
CA ASP A 93 2.71 1.37 -6.28
C ASP A 93 1.21 1.07 -6.13
N TYR A 94 0.34 1.91 -6.71
CA TYR A 94 -1.10 1.73 -6.72
C TYR A 94 -1.59 1.24 -8.07
N ASP A 95 -2.76 0.61 -8.09
CA ASP A 95 -3.31 -0.08 -9.26
C ASP A 95 -3.97 0.89 -10.25
N GLY A 96 -3.16 1.80 -10.80
CA GLY A 96 -3.54 2.82 -11.76
C GLY A 96 -2.45 3.09 -12.80
N ARG A 97 -2.85 3.60 -13.96
CA ARG A 97 -1.90 4.06 -14.99
C ARG A 97 -1.02 5.18 -14.46
N LYS A 98 0.16 5.36 -15.04
CA LYS A 98 1.04 6.51 -14.72
C LYS A 98 0.24 7.82 -14.75
N ASN A 99 0.37 8.60 -13.67
CA ASN A 99 -0.30 9.89 -13.46
C ASN A 99 -1.85 9.82 -13.49
N PHE A 100 -2.46 8.68 -13.14
CA PHE A 100 -3.91 8.52 -13.14
C PHE A 100 -4.64 9.61 -12.35
N GLN A 101 -4.04 10.07 -11.25
CA GLN A 101 -4.59 11.10 -10.38
C GLN A 101 -4.81 12.44 -11.11
N MET A 102 -4.07 12.71 -12.19
CA MET A 102 -4.17 13.96 -12.95
C MET A 102 -5.16 13.87 -14.12
N CYS A 103 -5.86 12.75 -14.29
CA CYS A 103 -6.71 12.51 -15.47
C CYS A 103 -8.01 13.34 -15.47
N TYR A 104 -8.43 13.82 -14.31
CA TYR A 104 -9.60 14.66 -14.13
C TYR A 104 -9.23 15.94 -13.37
N SER A 105 -10.04 16.99 -13.55
CA SER A 105 -9.92 18.23 -12.80
C SER A 105 -10.07 18.01 -11.30
N SER A 106 -9.34 18.79 -10.53
CA SER A 106 -9.34 18.81 -9.08
C SER A 106 -9.07 20.23 -8.59
N LYS A 107 -9.58 20.54 -7.38
CA LYS A 107 -9.28 21.80 -6.69
C LYS A 107 -7.80 21.98 -6.37
N GLU A 108 -7.11 20.89 -6.02
CA GLU A 108 -5.70 20.89 -5.67
C GLU A 108 -4.82 20.50 -6.85
N ILE A 109 -3.59 21.01 -6.89
CA ILE A 109 -2.58 20.62 -7.91
C ILE A 109 -2.22 19.14 -7.78
N ASN A 110 -2.15 18.63 -6.55
CA ASN A 110 -2.01 17.20 -6.28
C ASN A 110 -3.33 16.71 -5.65
N PRO A 111 -4.17 15.98 -6.40
CA PRO A 111 -5.45 15.48 -5.89
C PRO A 111 -5.32 14.29 -4.93
N SER A 112 -4.11 13.88 -4.56
CA SER A 112 -3.90 12.78 -3.60
C SER A 112 -4.18 13.27 -2.17
N GLY A 113 -5.19 12.69 -1.54
CA GLY A 113 -5.56 12.93 -0.14
C GLY A 113 -4.89 11.98 0.85
N PRO A 114 -5.33 11.98 2.12
CA PRO A 114 -4.94 10.99 3.13
C PRO A 114 -5.20 9.55 2.67
N TYR A 115 -4.54 8.57 3.29
CA TYR A 115 -4.89 7.17 3.07
C TYR A 115 -6.29 6.89 3.60
N ALA A 116 -7.06 6.12 2.84
CA ALA A 116 -8.25 5.45 3.32
C ALA A 116 -7.86 4.05 3.81
N TYR A 117 -7.77 3.87 5.12
CA TYR A 117 -7.50 2.58 5.74
C TYR A 117 -8.78 1.75 5.88
N CYS A 118 -8.77 0.54 5.33
CA CYS A 118 -9.87 -0.42 5.44
C CYS A 118 -9.34 -1.85 5.33
N ASN A 119 -9.74 -2.75 6.23
CA ASN A 119 -9.39 -4.17 6.22
C ASN A 119 -7.89 -4.48 6.04
N GLY A 120 -7.01 -3.69 6.68
CA GLY A 120 -5.56 -3.90 6.55
C GLY A 120 -4.94 -3.33 5.27
N VAL A 121 -5.69 -2.56 4.47
CA VAL A 121 -5.22 -1.94 3.23
C VAL A 121 -5.30 -0.42 3.35
N LEU A 122 -4.24 0.26 2.90
CA LEU A 122 -4.14 1.71 2.78
C LEU A 122 -4.44 2.09 1.31
N TYR A 123 -5.69 2.37 1.00
CA TYR A 123 -6.07 2.89 -0.32
C TYR A 123 -5.63 4.34 -0.44
N ILE A 124 -5.13 4.76 -1.61
CA ILE A 124 -4.89 6.17 -1.85
C ILE A 124 -6.18 6.86 -2.26
N GLN A 125 -6.51 7.94 -1.58
CA GLN A 125 -7.65 8.77 -1.91
C GLN A 125 -7.27 9.73 -3.04
N ILE A 126 -8.06 9.75 -4.12
CA ILE A 126 -7.94 10.78 -5.17
C ILE A 126 -9.20 11.65 -5.17
N LEU A 127 -8.98 12.96 -5.06
CA LEU A 127 -10.00 13.99 -4.92
C LEU A 127 -10.19 14.73 -6.26
N TRP A 128 -11.07 14.21 -7.12
CA TRP A 128 -11.47 14.92 -8.33
C TRP A 128 -12.73 15.74 -8.10
N ASP A 129 -12.96 16.72 -8.97
CA ASP A 129 -14.19 17.54 -8.94
C ASP A 129 -15.44 16.68 -9.19
N LYS A 130 -15.31 15.60 -9.96
CA LYS A 130 -16.39 14.63 -10.20
C LYS A 130 -16.67 13.71 -9.01
N GLY A 131 -15.80 13.70 -7.99
CA GLY A 131 -15.94 12.84 -6.83
C GLY A 131 -14.61 12.25 -6.36
N THR A 132 -14.69 11.55 -5.23
CA THR A 132 -13.56 10.88 -4.60
C THR A 132 -13.50 9.41 -5.00
N VAL A 133 -12.32 8.94 -5.37
CA VAL A 133 -12.04 7.51 -5.59
C VAL A 133 -10.95 7.00 -4.65
N TYR A 134 -10.96 5.69 -4.41
CA TYR A 134 -10.02 5.03 -3.51
C TYR A 134 -9.29 3.92 -4.26
N VAL A 135 -8.05 4.17 -4.65
CA VAL A 135 -7.27 3.23 -5.47
C VAL A 135 -6.50 2.28 -4.56
N PRO A 136 -6.59 0.96 -4.75
CA PRO A 136 -5.84 0.01 -3.93
C PRO A 136 -4.35 0.05 -4.28
N PRO A 137 -3.46 -0.34 -3.34
CA PRO A 137 -2.11 -0.71 -3.72
C PRO A 137 -2.15 -1.82 -4.76
N PHE A 138 -1.16 -1.85 -5.64
CA PHE A 138 -0.99 -2.97 -6.55
C PHE A 138 -0.55 -4.18 -5.73
N GLN A 139 -1.40 -5.20 -5.67
CA GLN A 139 -1.07 -6.50 -5.08
C GLN A 139 -1.12 -7.58 -6.15
N LYS A 140 -0.09 -8.42 -6.19
CA LYS A 140 0.06 -9.51 -7.15
C LYS A 140 0.69 -10.70 -6.46
N VAL A 141 0.01 -11.85 -6.49
CA VAL A 141 0.49 -13.08 -5.85
C VAL A 141 0.50 -14.23 -6.83
N LYS A 142 1.52 -15.08 -6.72
CA LYS A 142 1.61 -16.30 -7.51
C LYS A 142 0.79 -17.40 -6.84
N THR A 143 -0.16 -17.96 -7.56
CA THR A 143 -0.97 -19.09 -7.11
C THR A 143 -0.16 -20.38 -7.11
N ALA A 144 -0.66 -21.43 -6.45
CA ALA A 144 -0.05 -22.76 -6.47
C ALA A 144 0.13 -23.34 -7.88
N ASN A 145 -0.70 -22.90 -8.84
CA ASN A 145 -0.65 -23.32 -10.24
C ASN A 145 0.31 -22.47 -11.08
N GLY A 146 0.99 -21.48 -10.48
CA GLY A 146 1.92 -20.59 -11.17
C GLY A 146 1.28 -19.38 -11.86
N GLU A 147 -0.06 -19.26 -11.83
CA GLU A 147 -0.79 -18.11 -12.36
C GLU A 147 -0.75 -16.92 -11.41
N TRP A 148 -0.94 -15.71 -11.94
CA TRP A 148 -0.99 -14.48 -11.15
C TRP A 148 -2.42 -14.14 -10.70
N ASP A 149 -2.61 -13.98 -9.40
CA ASP A 149 -3.83 -13.45 -8.80
C ASP A 149 -3.60 -12.00 -8.33
N TYR A 150 -4.67 -11.21 -8.36
CA TYR A 150 -4.69 -9.79 -8.00
C TYR A 150 -5.76 -9.59 -6.93
N PRO A 151 -5.45 -9.87 -5.65
CA PRO A 151 -6.46 -10.03 -4.61
C PRO A 151 -7.38 -8.81 -4.45
N LEU A 152 -6.80 -7.60 -4.47
CA LEU A 152 -7.55 -6.37 -4.23
C LEU A 152 -8.46 -5.96 -5.40
N ARG A 153 -8.20 -6.45 -6.63
CA ARG A 153 -9.03 -6.12 -7.79
C ARG A 153 -10.43 -6.72 -7.72
N LYS A 154 -10.62 -7.80 -6.96
CA LYS A 154 -11.90 -8.51 -6.80
C LYS A 154 -12.99 -7.60 -6.20
N ASP A 155 -12.56 -6.71 -5.31
CA ASP A 155 -13.43 -5.76 -4.61
C ASP A 155 -13.48 -4.39 -5.29
N CYS A 156 -12.87 -4.27 -6.47
CA CYS A 156 -12.78 -3.01 -7.20
C CYS A 156 -13.69 -2.96 -8.44
N TYR A 157 -14.04 -1.75 -8.84
CA TYR A 157 -14.48 -1.45 -10.19
C TYR A 157 -13.33 -0.78 -10.96
N ILE A 158 -13.43 -0.72 -12.29
CA ILE A 158 -12.45 -0.01 -13.13
C ILE A 158 -13.01 1.38 -13.43
N GLU A 159 -12.28 2.41 -13.00
CA GLU A 159 -12.48 3.79 -13.44
C GLU A 159 -11.87 3.95 -14.84
N LYS A 160 -12.58 4.63 -15.73
CA LYS A 160 -12.13 4.91 -17.09
C LYS A 160 -11.73 6.38 -17.22
N ASP A 161 -10.86 6.71 -18.15
CA ASP A 161 -10.55 8.08 -18.52
C ASP A 161 -11.64 8.69 -19.42
N PRO A 162 -11.59 10.00 -19.75
CA PRO A 162 -12.57 10.63 -20.64
C PRO A 162 -12.68 10.00 -22.04
N GLU A 163 -11.67 9.26 -22.49
CA GLU A 163 -11.66 8.53 -23.77
C GLU A 163 -12.21 7.10 -23.63
N GLY A 164 -12.63 6.69 -22.43
CA GLY A 164 -13.17 5.37 -22.15
C GLY A 164 -12.12 4.27 -21.92
N LYS A 165 -10.83 4.61 -21.85
CA LYS A 165 -9.75 3.66 -21.57
C LYS A 165 -9.63 3.43 -20.07
N ASP A 166 -9.25 2.23 -19.68
CA ASP A 166 -9.06 1.89 -18.26
C ASP A 166 -7.98 2.79 -17.65
N LEU A 167 -8.29 3.37 -16.49
CA LEU A 167 -7.47 4.37 -15.81
C LEU A 167 -6.88 3.81 -14.51
N CYS A 168 -7.72 3.33 -13.61
CA CYS A 168 -7.31 2.72 -12.34
C CYS A 168 -8.41 1.83 -11.76
N PHE A 169 -8.04 0.92 -10.88
CA PHE A 169 -8.98 0.18 -10.05
C PHE A 169 -9.40 1.03 -8.86
N CYS A 170 -10.66 0.94 -8.45
CA CYS A 170 -11.22 1.72 -7.37
C CYS A 170 -12.09 0.85 -6.46
N LEU A 171 -11.93 0.99 -5.15
CA LEU A 171 -12.76 0.29 -4.17
C LEU A 171 -14.24 0.62 -4.39
N LYS A 172 -15.10 -0.41 -4.44
CA LYS A 172 -16.55 -0.21 -4.61
C LYS A 172 -17.11 0.50 -3.37
N SER A 173 -17.89 1.56 -3.60
CA SER A 173 -18.45 2.41 -2.54
C SER A 173 -19.38 1.69 -1.56
N ASN A 174 -20.04 0.62 -1.99
CA ASN A 174 -20.89 -0.22 -1.12
C ASN A 174 -20.11 -1.00 -0.05
N LEU A 175 -18.79 -1.09 -0.16
CA LEU A 175 -17.90 -1.71 0.84
C LEU A 175 -17.38 -0.70 1.87
N ILE A 176 -17.72 0.58 1.74
CA ILE A 176 -17.26 1.67 2.61
C ILE A 176 -18.31 2.01 3.69
N ASN A 177 -19.55 1.53 3.52
CA ASN A 177 -20.67 1.74 4.44
C ASN A 177 -20.69 0.72 5.59
#